data_AF-D0P0Q1-F1
#
_entry.id   AF-D0P0Q1-F1
#
_cell.length_a   1.000
_cell.length_b   1.000
_cell.length_c   1.000
_cell.angle_alpha   90.00
_cell.angle_beta   90.00
_cell.angle_gamma   90.00
#
_symmetry.space_group_name_H-M   'P 1'
#
loop_
_entity.id
_entity.type
_entity.pdbx_description
1 polymer ?
#
loop_
_entity_poly.entity_id
_entity_poly.type
_entity_poly.pdbx_seq_one_letter_code
_entity_poly.pdbx_strand_id
1 'polypeptide(L)'
;MLQTGSLSRYFPWSDWDRAPAFAILLLATAALLWLSKKECCKMCFAVFLGLSDTDGGHAKTSMRLNASVPATTKRDLNTLQRLRILYKLRDRIDNFCIGLAALSVATVWLQFRAIWCSSETYHRDLPLQAPGEANAALLLLTTLILLHQIYYRYSVKMEIMALRNQIPSDSRFSLWRSPRLLFLPFLTELLLCGIFLPPFVHGRVYFDEERYSLPRATLEVVPACPRPLQMTTSQQSCDLQYSYPLEIVNMIVLVRLYWFGRAIRNQLLKQLVADKATSMSPATLDGIGVPADSLWWSFRISFALRPSKVLLTLFVSLWVSTAVAVSVFERPFPSKLDGEDHALWLTLVTMTGVGYGDSYPVTLGGRVCIVLGAVVGGLAFISLMTSEFLDSLKGCMAAALFI
;
A
#
# COMPACT_ATOMS: atom_id res chain seq x y z
N MET A 1 1.86 -51.27 0.41
CA MET A 1 3.17 -51.03 1.07
C MET A 1 3.93 -50.07 0.16
N LEU A 2 4.21 -48.80 0.46
CA LEU A 2 4.21 -48.02 1.69
C LEU A 2 3.23 -46.83 1.58
N GLN A 3 2.43 -46.64 2.63
CA GLN A 3 1.83 -45.35 2.94
C GLN A 3 2.96 -44.36 3.23
N THR A 4 3.32 -43.52 2.27
CA THR A 4 4.07 -42.29 2.52
C THR A 4 3.09 -41.27 3.09
N GLY A 5 3.01 -41.24 4.42
CA GLY A 5 2.27 -40.24 5.15
C GLY A 5 2.87 -38.84 4.98
N SER A 6 1.95 -37.85 4.93
CA SER A 6 2.08 -36.49 5.47
C SER A 6 2.49 -35.29 4.62
N LEU A 7 2.88 -35.41 3.34
CA LEU A 7 3.12 -34.20 2.49
C LEU A 7 2.62 -34.32 1.04
N SER A 8 2.58 -35.51 0.46
CA SER A 8 2.17 -35.69 -0.95
C SER A 8 0.69 -35.44 -1.21
N ARG A 9 -0.16 -35.54 -0.17
CA ARG A 9 -1.62 -35.31 -0.29
C ARG A 9 -1.97 -33.82 -0.45
N TYR A 10 -1.08 -32.92 -0.01
CA TYR A 10 -1.24 -31.46 -0.16
C TYR A 10 -0.52 -30.91 -1.40
N PHE A 11 0.33 -31.71 -2.06
CA PHE A 11 1.12 -31.29 -3.22
C PHE A 11 1.03 -32.36 -4.33
N PRO A 12 -0.02 -32.35 -5.16
CA PRO A 12 -0.19 -33.29 -6.28
C PRO A 12 0.54 -32.85 -7.57
N TRP A 13 1.55 -31.98 -7.49
CA TRP A 13 2.19 -31.38 -8.67
C TRP A 13 3.10 -32.38 -9.41
N SER A 14 3.29 -32.23 -10.73
CA SER A 14 4.39 -32.88 -11.45
C SER A 14 5.73 -32.29 -10.97
N ASP A 15 6.81 -33.07 -10.93
CA ASP A 15 8.12 -32.60 -10.45
C ASP A 15 8.67 -31.41 -11.27
N TRP A 16 8.23 -31.27 -12.53
CA TRP A 16 8.60 -30.20 -13.45
C TRP A 16 7.95 -28.85 -13.13
N ASP A 17 6.73 -28.85 -12.58
CA ASP A 17 6.02 -27.61 -12.21
C ASP A 17 6.45 -27.08 -10.83
N ARG A 18 7.01 -27.94 -9.97
CA ARG A 18 7.47 -27.55 -8.62
C ARG A 18 8.73 -26.70 -8.68
N ALA A 19 9.67 -27.08 -9.54
CA ALA A 19 11.00 -26.50 -9.62
C ALA A 19 10.99 -24.96 -9.84
N PRO A 20 10.22 -24.39 -10.79
CA PRO A 20 10.20 -22.94 -11.00
C PRO A 20 9.53 -22.20 -9.84
N ALA A 21 8.45 -22.73 -9.27
CA ALA A 21 7.75 -22.09 -8.13
C ALA A 21 8.63 -22.06 -6.87
N PHE A 22 9.28 -23.19 -6.54
CA PHE A 22 10.22 -23.25 -5.43
C PHE A 22 11.46 -22.38 -5.69
N ALA A 23 11.99 -22.34 -6.91
CA ALA A 23 13.13 -21.49 -7.25
C ALA A 23 12.79 -20.00 -7.11
N ILE A 24 11.62 -19.55 -7.58
CA ILE A 24 11.16 -18.17 -7.41
C ILE A 24 10.98 -17.85 -5.93
N LEU A 25 10.37 -18.75 -5.16
CA LEU A 25 10.18 -18.56 -3.73
C LEU A 25 11.51 -18.48 -2.98
N LEU A 26 12.46 -19.37 -3.30
CA LEU A 26 13.77 -19.43 -2.66
C LEU A 26 14.64 -18.22 -3.06
N LEU A 27 14.57 -17.78 -4.32
CA LEU A 27 15.24 -16.57 -4.77
C LEU A 27 14.62 -15.31 -4.18
N ALA A 28 13.28 -15.22 -4.10
CA ALA A 28 12.59 -14.07 -3.52
C ALA A 28 12.82 -14.00 -2.01
N THR A 29 12.76 -15.13 -1.30
CA THR A 29 13.08 -15.21 0.13
C THR A 29 14.54 -14.84 0.38
N ALA A 30 15.49 -15.41 -0.36
CA ALA A 30 16.90 -15.06 -0.25
C ALA A 30 17.16 -13.59 -0.56
N ALA A 31 16.53 -13.04 -1.60
CA ALA A 31 16.65 -11.62 -1.97
C ALA A 31 16.05 -10.70 -0.92
N LEU A 32 14.87 -11.01 -0.38
CA LEU A 32 14.20 -10.19 0.65
C LEU A 32 14.93 -10.26 1.99
N LEU A 33 15.43 -11.43 2.39
CA LEU A 33 16.27 -11.59 3.57
C LEU A 33 17.62 -10.91 3.40
N TRP A 34 18.25 -11.03 2.23
CA TRP A 34 19.50 -10.33 1.92
C TRP A 34 19.31 -8.83 1.88
N LEU A 35 18.24 -8.32 1.27
CA LEU A 35 17.89 -6.90 1.26
C LEU A 35 17.62 -6.41 2.69
N SER A 36 16.84 -7.13 3.48
CA SER A 36 16.59 -6.79 4.89
C SER A 36 17.88 -6.75 5.71
N LYS A 37 18.76 -7.76 5.56
CA LYS A 37 20.04 -7.83 6.26
C LYS A 37 21.00 -6.74 5.80
N LYS A 38 21.08 -6.48 4.50
CA LYS A 38 21.93 -5.43 3.91
C LYS A 38 21.46 -4.05 4.33
N GLU A 39 20.15 -3.80 4.36
CA GLU A 39 19.59 -2.56 4.87
C GLU A 39 19.84 -2.43 6.37
N CYS A 40 19.66 -3.48 7.18
CA CYS A 40 20.02 -3.48 8.60
C CYS A 40 21.51 -3.14 8.81
N CYS A 41 22.41 -3.78 8.04
CA CYS A 41 23.85 -3.48 8.07
C CYS A 41 24.15 -2.04 7.63
N LYS A 42 23.55 -1.55 6.55
CA LYS A 42 23.69 -0.15 6.11
C LYS A 42 23.10 0.84 7.10
N MET A 43 22.06 0.47 7.84
CA MET A 43 21.45 1.28 8.89
C MET A 43 22.40 1.37 10.09
N CYS A 44 22.92 0.24 10.59
CA CYS A 44 23.95 0.20 11.63
C CYS A 44 25.20 0.99 11.19
N PHE A 45 25.65 0.78 9.95
CA PHE A 45 26.82 1.45 9.40
C PHE A 45 26.61 2.96 9.17
N ALA A 46 25.41 3.41 8.77
CA ALA A 46 25.13 4.83 8.60
C ALA A 46 24.89 5.57 9.92
N VAL A 47 24.35 4.90 10.94
CA VAL A 47 24.32 5.42 12.32
C VAL A 47 25.75 5.55 12.85
N PHE A 48 26.60 4.54 12.60
CA PHE A 48 28.01 4.56 12.97
C PHE A 48 28.84 5.62 12.19
N LEU A 49 28.67 5.74 10.88
CA LEU A 49 29.34 6.75 10.06
C LEU A 49 28.81 8.16 10.30
N GLY A 50 27.51 8.34 10.58
CA GLY A 50 26.98 9.66 10.97
C GLY A 50 27.56 10.17 12.29
N LEU A 51 28.07 9.26 13.13
CA LEU A 51 28.89 9.56 14.31
C LEU A 51 30.37 9.74 13.96
N SER A 52 30.87 9.12 12.88
CA SER A 52 32.30 9.13 12.48
C SER A 52 32.68 10.20 11.44
N ASP A 53 31.74 10.83 10.74
CA ASP A 53 31.97 11.92 9.78
C ASP A 53 32.57 13.18 10.43
N THR A 54 32.82 13.16 11.74
CA THR A 54 33.58 14.18 12.47
C THR A 54 35.10 13.97 12.43
N ASP A 55 35.63 12.82 11.98
CA ASP A 55 37.06 12.51 12.17
C ASP A 55 37.94 12.49 10.90
N GLY A 56 37.37 12.69 9.70
CA GLY A 56 38.11 12.39 8.45
C GLY A 56 38.90 13.51 7.78
N GLY A 57 38.56 14.80 7.94
CA GLY A 57 39.11 15.84 7.05
C GLY A 57 39.32 17.25 7.61
N HIS A 58 38.71 17.58 8.76
CA HIS A 58 38.77 18.94 9.35
C HIS A 58 39.27 18.94 10.81
N ALA A 59 40.07 17.94 11.20
CA ALA A 59 40.47 17.72 12.58
C ALA A 59 41.22 18.92 13.21
N LYS A 60 42.07 19.63 12.46
CA LYS A 60 42.89 20.73 13.02
C LYS A 60 42.13 22.05 13.25
N THR A 61 41.14 22.37 12.42
CA THR A 61 40.33 23.59 12.56
C THR A 61 39.18 23.40 13.56
N SER A 62 38.60 22.19 13.59
CA SER A 62 37.50 21.85 14.49
C SER A 62 37.94 21.75 15.96
N MET A 63 39.19 21.35 16.23
CA MET A 63 39.73 21.23 17.60
C MET A 63 39.89 22.59 18.31
N ARG A 64 40.26 23.66 17.58
CA ARG A 64 40.37 25.02 18.13
C ARG A 64 39.00 25.66 18.39
N LEU A 65 38.00 25.39 17.54
CA LEU A 65 36.62 25.82 17.73
C LEU A 65 35.90 25.00 18.83
N ASN A 66 36.20 23.72 18.98
CA ASN A 66 35.60 22.88 20.03
C ASN A 66 36.01 23.27 21.46
N ALA A 67 37.14 23.98 21.62
CA ALA A 67 37.62 24.45 22.92
C ALA A 67 36.97 25.77 23.37
N SER A 68 36.41 26.56 22.44
CA SER A 68 35.81 27.88 22.72
C SER A 68 34.28 27.86 22.84
N VAL A 69 33.64 26.73 22.53
CA VAL A 69 32.17 26.60 22.51
C VAL A 69 31.65 26.16 23.88
N PRO A 70 30.61 26.83 24.44
CA PRO A 70 29.99 26.45 25.71
C PRO A 70 29.49 24.99 25.71
N ALA A 71 29.55 24.34 26.87
CA ALA A 71 29.13 22.94 27.03
C ALA A 71 27.64 22.71 26.68
N THR A 72 26.79 23.74 26.84
CA THR A 72 25.38 23.71 26.43
C THR A 72 25.24 23.65 24.92
N THR A 73 25.91 24.55 24.20
CA THR A 73 25.92 24.60 22.73
C THR A 73 26.47 23.29 22.13
N LYS A 74 27.47 22.68 22.77
CA LYS A 74 28.00 21.37 22.35
C LYS A 74 26.97 20.25 22.49
N ARG A 75 26.14 20.25 23.55
CA ARG A 75 25.04 19.29 23.71
C ARG A 75 23.94 19.52 22.68
N ASP A 76 23.56 20.76 22.43
CA ASP A 76 22.52 21.09 21.46
C ASP A 76 22.92 20.70 20.04
N LEU A 77 24.18 20.95 19.67
CA LEU A 77 24.73 20.53 18.38
C LEU A 77 24.71 19.01 18.22
N ASN A 78 25.10 18.27 19.27
CA ASN A 78 25.06 16.80 19.26
C ASN A 78 23.62 16.27 19.13
N THR A 79 22.66 16.87 19.84
CA THR A 79 21.24 16.54 19.72
C THR A 79 20.71 16.78 18.31
N LEU A 80 21.05 17.93 17.70
CA LEU A 80 20.67 18.25 16.31
C LEU A 80 21.30 17.29 15.29
N GLN A 81 22.57 16.92 15.47
CA GLN A 81 23.24 15.94 14.62
C GLN A 81 22.57 14.57 14.71
N ARG A 82 22.27 14.10 15.93
CA ARG A 82 21.54 12.84 16.15
C ARG A 82 20.16 12.87 15.52
N LEU A 83 19.40 13.96 15.68
CA LEU A 83 18.11 14.14 15.02
C LEU A 83 18.22 14.03 13.50
N ARG A 84 19.20 14.68 12.87
CA ARG A 84 19.42 14.59 11.40
C ARG A 84 19.62 13.14 10.94
N ILE A 85 20.39 12.36 11.69
CA ILE A 85 20.63 10.94 11.39
C ILE A 85 19.32 10.14 11.50
N LEU A 86 18.56 10.35 12.58
CA LEU A 86 17.29 9.65 12.81
C LEU A 86 16.23 9.99 11.74
N TYR A 87 16.12 11.25 11.29
CA TYR A 87 15.21 11.59 10.19
C TYR A 87 15.62 10.95 8.86
N LYS A 88 16.92 10.89 8.54
CA LYS A 88 17.43 10.18 7.35
C LYS A 88 17.15 8.68 7.44
N LEU A 89 17.29 8.11 8.64
CA LEU A 89 16.99 6.71 8.90
C LEU A 89 15.49 6.43 8.69
N ARG A 90 14.62 7.27 9.25
CA ARG A 90 13.17 7.20 9.08
C ARG A 90 12.75 7.24 7.61
N ASP A 91 13.31 8.16 6.83
CA ASP A 91 13.01 8.25 5.38
C ASP A 91 13.34 6.94 4.66
N ARG A 92 14.50 6.32 4.96
CA ARG A 92 14.87 5.04 4.37
C ARG A 92 13.93 3.91 4.77
N ILE A 93 13.56 3.82 6.05
CA ILE A 93 12.60 2.82 6.53
C ILE A 93 11.24 3.01 5.84
N ASP A 94 10.77 4.26 5.73
CA ASP A 94 9.51 4.58 5.06
C ASP A 94 9.54 4.18 3.57
N ASN A 95 10.63 4.47 2.86
CA ASN A 95 10.81 4.05 1.46
C ASN A 95 10.82 2.52 1.31
N PHE A 96 11.44 1.80 2.25
CA PHE A 96 11.45 0.35 2.25
C PHE A 96 10.06 -0.24 2.55
N CYS A 97 9.32 0.33 3.50
CA CYS A 97 7.93 -0.05 3.77
C CYS A 97 7.02 0.18 2.56
N ILE A 98 7.20 1.27 1.83
CA ILE A 98 6.47 1.54 0.58
C ILE A 98 6.77 0.46 -0.46
N GLY A 99 8.05 0.09 -0.64
CA GLY A 99 8.45 -0.97 -1.56
C GLY A 99 7.85 -2.33 -1.20
N LEU A 100 7.87 -2.70 0.09
CA LEU A 100 7.27 -3.94 0.59
C LEU A 100 5.74 -3.95 0.46
N ALA A 101 5.08 -2.82 0.72
CA ALA A 101 3.64 -2.68 0.54
C ALA A 101 3.26 -2.87 -0.94
N ALA A 102 3.98 -2.21 -1.85
CA ALA A 102 3.79 -2.37 -3.30
C ALA A 102 4.02 -3.80 -3.76
N LEU A 103 5.10 -4.43 -3.29
CA LEU A 103 5.38 -5.85 -3.57
C LEU A 103 4.23 -6.73 -3.07
N SER A 104 3.71 -6.49 -1.88
CA SER A 104 2.61 -7.30 -1.34
C SER A 104 1.32 -7.18 -2.15
N VAL A 105 0.99 -5.99 -2.67
CA VAL A 105 -0.15 -5.80 -3.57
C VAL A 105 0.09 -6.51 -4.90
N ALA A 106 1.29 -6.39 -5.46
CA ALA A 106 1.66 -7.08 -6.70
C ALA A 106 1.59 -8.62 -6.53
N THR A 107 2.02 -9.16 -5.39
CA THR A 107 1.92 -10.60 -5.12
C THR A 107 0.49 -11.09 -5.04
N VAL A 108 -0.44 -10.29 -4.50
CA VAL A 108 -1.87 -10.62 -4.46
C VAL A 108 -2.45 -10.62 -5.88
N TRP A 109 -2.14 -9.61 -6.69
CA TRP A 109 -2.57 -9.58 -8.09
C TRP A 109 -2.03 -10.79 -8.88
N LEU A 110 -0.74 -11.11 -8.72
CA LEU A 110 -0.13 -12.30 -9.34
C LEU A 110 -0.77 -13.60 -8.85
N GLN A 111 -1.13 -13.68 -7.56
CA GLN A 111 -1.83 -14.83 -6.99
C GLN A 111 -3.16 -15.07 -7.71
N PHE A 112 -4.01 -14.04 -7.83
CA PHE A 112 -5.30 -14.15 -8.51
C PHE A 112 -5.14 -14.46 -10.00
N ARG A 113 -4.19 -13.80 -10.67
CA ARG A 113 -3.92 -14.06 -12.08
C ARG A 113 -3.49 -15.52 -12.30
N ALA A 114 -2.64 -16.04 -11.43
CA ALA A 114 -2.17 -17.41 -11.54
C ALA A 114 -3.27 -18.44 -11.26
N ILE A 115 -4.09 -18.21 -10.23
CA ILE A 115 -5.27 -19.05 -9.93
C ILE A 115 -6.19 -19.08 -11.15
N TRP A 116 -6.43 -17.94 -11.78
CA TRP A 116 -7.30 -17.85 -12.96
C TRP A 116 -6.77 -18.63 -14.16
N CYS A 117 -5.52 -18.37 -14.58
CA CYS A 117 -4.92 -19.06 -15.73
C CYS A 117 -4.94 -20.59 -15.55
N SER A 118 -4.74 -21.08 -14.32
CA SER A 118 -4.86 -22.50 -14.04
C SER A 118 -6.31 -23.02 -14.08
N SER A 119 -7.30 -22.21 -13.73
CA SER A 119 -8.72 -22.59 -13.72
C SER A 119 -9.32 -22.70 -15.12
N GLU A 120 -8.80 -21.97 -16.11
CA GLU A 120 -9.20 -22.14 -17.51
C GLU A 120 -8.67 -23.44 -18.11
N THR A 121 -7.54 -23.95 -17.58
CA THR A 121 -6.83 -25.11 -18.14
C THR A 121 -7.26 -26.44 -17.52
N TYR A 122 -7.69 -26.43 -16.24
CA TYR A 122 -8.14 -27.63 -15.51
C TYR A 122 -9.61 -27.50 -15.08
N HIS A 123 -10.43 -28.51 -15.37
CA HIS A 123 -11.85 -28.56 -14.94
C HIS A 123 -11.99 -28.34 -13.42
N ARG A 124 -13.09 -27.66 -13.05
CA ARG A 124 -13.42 -27.01 -11.76
C ARG A 124 -13.27 -27.84 -10.46
N ASP A 125 -12.87 -29.10 -10.54
CA ASP A 125 -12.98 -30.08 -9.45
C ASP A 125 -11.66 -30.37 -8.73
N LEU A 126 -10.50 -29.94 -9.26
CA LEU A 126 -9.23 -30.07 -8.55
C LEU A 126 -8.83 -28.75 -7.87
N PRO A 127 -8.43 -28.79 -6.59
CA PRO A 127 -8.03 -27.61 -5.85
C PRO A 127 -6.81 -26.98 -6.54
N LEU A 128 -7.07 -25.81 -7.12
CA LEU A 128 -6.15 -24.91 -7.79
C LEU A 128 -5.03 -24.46 -6.85
N GLN A 129 -3.97 -25.26 -6.74
CA GLN A 129 -3.08 -25.15 -5.57
C GLN A 129 -1.60 -25.35 -5.91
N ALA A 130 -1.14 -24.80 -7.05
CA ALA A 130 0.29 -24.79 -7.41
C ALA A 130 0.91 -23.39 -7.39
N PRO A 131 0.54 -22.44 -8.27
CA PRO A 131 1.12 -21.11 -8.23
C PRO A 131 0.50 -20.20 -7.15
N GLY A 132 -0.73 -20.50 -6.71
CA GLY A 132 -1.42 -19.76 -5.64
C GLY A 132 -0.68 -19.85 -4.31
N GLU A 133 -0.26 -21.05 -3.90
CA GLU A 133 0.45 -21.29 -2.63
C GLU A 133 1.82 -20.60 -2.58
N ALA A 134 2.56 -20.61 -3.69
CA ALA A 134 3.84 -19.93 -3.76
C ALA A 134 3.68 -18.42 -3.53
N ASN A 135 2.67 -17.81 -4.15
CA ASN A 135 2.36 -16.40 -3.95
C ASN A 135 1.83 -16.11 -2.53
N ALA A 136 1.07 -17.03 -1.93
CA ALA A 136 0.62 -16.92 -0.54
C ALA A 136 1.78 -16.98 0.46
N ALA A 137 2.75 -17.88 0.26
CA ALA A 137 3.96 -17.97 1.07
C ALA A 137 4.86 -16.72 0.89
N LEU A 138 4.95 -16.18 -0.32
CA LEU A 138 5.63 -14.90 -0.57
C LEU A 138 4.92 -13.73 0.11
N LEU A 139 3.58 -13.72 0.11
CA LEU A 139 2.78 -12.73 0.85
C LEU A 139 3.02 -12.83 2.36
N LEU A 140 3.09 -14.03 2.93
CA LEU A 140 3.45 -14.26 4.33
C LEU A 140 4.85 -13.70 4.66
N LEU A 141 5.84 -13.97 3.82
CA LEU A 141 7.19 -13.45 4.05
C LEU A 141 7.23 -11.92 3.97
N THR A 142 6.65 -11.34 2.91
CA THR A 142 6.64 -9.88 2.72
C THR A 142 5.89 -9.16 3.83
N THR A 143 4.81 -9.74 4.36
CA THR A 143 4.07 -9.21 5.51
C THR A 143 4.88 -9.25 6.79
N LEU A 144 5.55 -10.37 7.11
CA LEU A 144 6.39 -10.46 8.31
C LEU A 144 7.52 -9.43 8.28
N ILE A 145 8.18 -9.24 7.13
CA ILE A 145 9.22 -8.23 6.97
C ILE A 145 8.61 -6.83 7.10
N LEU A 146 7.45 -6.56 6.51
CA LEU A 146 6.77 -5.26 6.62
C LEU A 146 6.40 -4.95 8.09
N LEU A 147 5.85 -5.90 8.84
CA LEU A 147 5.50 -5.73 10.25
C LEU A 147 6.75 -5.45 11.10
N HIS A 148 7.85 -6.15 10.86
CA HIS A 148 9.12 -5.89 11.52
C HIS A 148 9.63 -4.46 11.24
N GLN A 149 9.54 -4.00 9.99
CA GLN A 149 9.95 -2.66 9.60
C GLN A 149 9.04 -1.57 10.19
N ILE A 150 7.73 -1.83 10.32
CA ILE A 150 6.80 -0.93 11.03
C ILE A 150 7.19 -0.80 12.50
N TYR A 151 7.48 -1.91 13.18
CA TYR A 151 7.96 -1.88 14.56
C TYR A 151 9.26 -1.05 14.69
N TYR A 152 10.22 -1.27 13.80
CA TYR A 152 11.47 -0.52 13.80
C TYR A 152 11.27 0.98 13.53
N ARG A 153 10.40 1.34 12.59
CA ARG A 153 10.00 2.71 12.30
C ARG A 153 9.46 3.43 13.54
N TYR A 154 8.57 2.77 14.29
CA TYR A 154 7.98 3.36 15.50
C TYR A 154 9.00 3.46 16.65
N SER A 155 10.00 2.58 16.70
CA SER A 155 11.13 2.69 17.61
C SER A 155 11.97 3.94 17.32
N VAL A 156 12.29 4.21 16.05
CA VAL A 156 12.99 5.44 15.63
C VAL A 156 12.14 6.69 15.90
N LYS A 157 10.83 6.63 15.63
CA LYS A 157 9.90 7.73 15.92
C LYS A 157 9.90 8.10 17.41
N MET A 158 9.92 7.10 18.29
CA MET A 158 10.00 7.30 19.73
C MET A 158 11.31 8.01 20.12
N GLU A 159 12.44 7.60 19.56
CA GLU A 159 13.75 8.23 19.82
C GLU A 159 13.77 9.70 19.38
N ILE A 160 13.19 10.02 18.21
CA ILE A 160 13.05 11.41 17.73
C ILE A 160 12.21 12.24 18.72
N MET A 161 11.10 11.70 19.22
CA MET A 161 10.22 12.39 20.16
C MET A 161 10.89 12.59 21.53
N ALA A 162 11.68 11.62 21.99
CA ALA A 162 12.46 11.73 23.22
C ALA A 162 13.54 12.82 23.14
N LEU A 163 14.28 12.89 22.02
CA LEU A 163 15.30 13.94 21.80
C LEU A 163 14.69 15.34 21.65
N ARG A 164 13.41 15.43 21.27
CA ARG A 164 12.65 16.68 21.19
C ARG A 164 11.98 17.07 22.52
N ASN A 165 12.23 16.33 23.60
CA ASN A 165 11.58 16.52 24.90
C ASN A 165 10.04 16.47 24.84
N GLN A 166 9.46 15.81 23.83
CA GLN A 166 7.99 15.63 23.73
C GLN A 166 7.50 14.49 24.63
N ILE A 167 8.39 13.56 24.99
CA ILE A 167 8.11 12.40 25.83
C ILE A 167 9.26 12.26 26.85
N PRO A 168 8.98 11.92 28.13
CA PRO A 168 10.02 11.69 29.12
C PRO A 168 10.98 10.55 28.71
N SER A 169 12.27 10.72 29.00
CA SER A 169 13.37 9.86 28.55
C SER A 169 13.45 8.46 29.16
N ASP A 170 12.54 8.10 30.07
CA ASP A 170 12.54 6.81 30.77
C ASP A 170 12.10 5.66 29.83
N SER A 171 13.04 4.75 29.59
CA SER A 171 13.21 4.05 28.31
C SER A 171 12.51 2.69 28.14
N ARG A 172 11.74 2.19 29.12
CA ARG A 172 11.23 0.81 29.05
C ARG A 172 9.73 0.67 28.76
N PHE A 173 8.91 1.69 29.05
CA PHE A 173 7.45 1.64 28.87
C PHE A 173 6.88 2.85 28.12
N SER A 174 7.75 3.62 27.46
CA SER A 174 7.39 4.86 26.76
C SER A 174 6.30 4.65 25.69
N LEU A 175 6.32 3.49 25.00
CA LEU A 175 5.33 3.11 23.98
C LEU A 175 3.90 3.11 24.53
N TRP A 176 3.70 2.64 25.77
CA TRP A 176 2.40 2.58 26.44
C TRP A 176 2.01 3.89 27.15
N ARG A 177 2.99 4.71 27.54
CA ARG A 177 2.76 5.94 28.31
C ARG A 177 2.10 7.05 27.47
N SER A 178 2.30 7.04 26.15
CA SER A 178 1.69 8.00 25.21
C SER A 178 0.71 7.30 24.24
N PRO A 179 -0.50 6.91 24.70
CA PRO A 179 -1.39 6.05 23.93
C PRO A 179 -1.90 6.71 22.64
N ARG A 180 -2.23 8.00 22.68
CA ARG A 180 -2.80 8.73 21.53
C ARG A 180 -1.78 9.06 20.44
N LEU A 181 -0.54 9.38 20.80
CA LEU A 181 0.47 9.82 19.83
C LEU A 181 1.29 8.68 19.21
N LEU A 182 1.44 7.56 19.91
CA LEU A 182 2.38 6.50 19.52
C LEU A 182 1.75 5.11 19.49
N PHE A 183 1.07 4.68 20.55
CA PHE A 183 0.51 3.33 20.64
C PHE A 183 -0.65 3.06 19.67
N LEU A 184 -1.70 3.91 19.68
CA LEU A 184 -2.85 3.77 18.79
C LEU A 184 -2.45 3.77 17.32
N PRO A 185 -1.68 4.74 16.80
CA PRO A 185 -1.30 4.73 15.39
C PRO A 185 -0.41 3.53 15.04
N PHE A 186 0.46 3.09 15.95
CA PHE A 186 1.24 1.85 15.79
C PHE A 186 0.34 0.63 15.66
N LEU A 187 -0.60 0.44 16.59
CA LEU A 187 -1.52 -0.70 16.58
C LEU A 187 -2.40 -0.69 15.33
N THR A 188 -2.89 0.48 14.91
CA THR A 188 -3.69 0.58 13.68
C THR A 188 -2.86 0.20 12.44
N GLU A 189 -1.62 0.66 12.32
CA GLU A 189 -0.76 0.28 11.18
C GLU A 189 -0.40 -1.20 11.21
N LEU A 190 -0.16 -1.75 12.40
CA LEU A 190 0.13 -3.17 12.60
C LEU A 190 -1.06 -4.04 12.19
N LEU A 191 -2.29 -3.67 12.58
CA LEU A 191 -3.50 -4.37 12.19
C LEU A 191 -3.77 -4.24 10.69
N LEU A 192 -3.74 -3.02 10.14
CA LEU A 192 -3.99 -2.78 8.71
C LEU A 192 -2.98 -3.52 7.82
N CYS A 193 -1.72 -3.61 8.23
CA CYS A 193 -0.70 -4.34 7.47
C CYS A 193 -0.66 -5.84 7.80
N GLY A 194 -1.19 -6.26 8.94
CA GLY A 194 -1.12 -7.64 9.44
C GLY A 194 -2.28 -8.54 9.01
N ILE A 195 -3.38 -7.98 8.49
CA ILE A 195 -4.51 -8.79 7.99
C ILE A 195 -4.15 -9.34 6.60
N PHE A 196 -4.11 -10.66 6.47
CA PHE A 196 -4.03 -11.44 5.23
C PHE A 196 -4.44 -12.89 5.52
N LEU A 197 -4.76 -13.67 4.48
CA LEU A 197 -5.04 -15.10 4.61
C LEU A 197 -3.72 -15.90 4.60
N PRO A 198 -3.42 -16.68 5.65
CA PRO A 198 -2.20 -17.49 5.68
C PRO A 198 -2.21 -18.62 4.63
N PRO A 199 -1.03 -19.10 4.20
CA PRO A 199 -0.94 -20.23 3.27
C PRO A 199 -1.58 -21.49 3.89
N PHE A 200 -1.98 -22.44 3.04
CA PHE A 200 -2.61 -23.70 3.46
C PHE A 200 -4.05 -23.60 4.00
N VAL A 201 -4.69 -22.43 3.94
CA VAL A 201 -6.10 -22.27 4.29
C VAL A 201 -6.93 -22.10 3.03
N HIS A 202 -7.69 -23.15 2.69
CA HIS A 202 -8.48 -23.23 1.46
C HIS A 202 -9.97 -23.30 1.78
N GLY A 203 -10.75 -22.69 0.91
CA GLY A 203 -12.20 -22.75 0.98
C GLY A 203 -12.84 -22.04 -0.19
N ARG A 204 -14.16 -22.19 -0.31
CA ARG A 204 -14.97 -21.36 -1.19
C ARG A 204 -15.97 -20.59 -0.34
N VAL A 205 -16.12 -19.31 -0.66
CA VAL A 205 -17.15 -18.47 -0.07
C VAL A 205 -18.25 -18.32 -1.09
N TYR A 206 -19.45 -18.75 -0.73
CA TYR A 206 -20.64 -18.64 -1.55
C TYR A 206 -21.38 -17.37 -1.15
N PHE A 207 -21.79 -16.60 -2.16
CA PHE A 207 -22.56 -15.37 -1.99
C PHE A 207 -23.85 -15.49 -2.79
N ASP A 208 -24.94 -15.14 -2.12
CA ASP A 208 -26.27 -15.04 -2.70
C ASP A 208 -26.71 -13.58 -2.56
N GLU A 209 -26.77 -12.87 -3.69
CA GLU A 209 -27.20 -11.48 -3.74
C GLU A 209 -28.61 -11.38 -4.31
N GLU A 210 -29.59 -10.97 -3.50
CA GLU A 210 -30.95 -10.68 -3.97
C GLU A 210 -30.96 -9.50 -4.95
N ARG A 211 -31.52 -9.69 -6.15
CA ARG A 211 -31.62 -8.64 -7.18
C ARG A 211 -33.03 -8.15 -7.42
N TYR A 212 -33.98 -9.07 -7.46
CA TYR A 212 -35.37 -8.75 -7.72
C TYR A 212 -36.26 -9.51 -6.74
N SER A 213 -37.07 -8.77 -5.99
CA SER A 213 -38.18 -9.34 -5.22
C SER A 213 -39.37 -9.54 -6.16
N LEU A 214 -39.89 -10.76 -6.24
CA LEU A 214 -41.10 -11.05 -6.99
C LEU A 214 -42.33 -10.69 -6.14
N PRO A 215 -43.36 -10.06 -6.73
CA PRO A 215 -44.61 -9.81 -6.00
C PRO A 215 -45.23 -11.14 -5.54
N ARG A 216 -45.79 -11.16 -4.32
CA ARG A 216 -46.43 -12.35 -3.72
C ARG A 216 -47.46 -12.91 -4.70
N ALA A 217 -47.28 -14.17 -5.09
CA ALA A 217 -48.04 -14.84 -6.13
C ALA A 217 -49.55 -14.77 -5.88
N THR A 218 -50.24 -13.92 -6.64
CA THR A 218 -51.67 -14.06 -6.97
C THR A 218 -51.86 -14.53 -8.42
N LEU A 219 -50.77 -14.76 -9.16
CA LEU A 219 -50.80 -15.26 -10.54
C LEU A 219 -50.46 -16.76 -10.61
N GLU A 220 -51.21 -17.49 -11.43
CA GLU A 220 -51.06 -18.93 -11.74
C GLU A 220 -49.72 -19.27 -12.45
N VAL A 221 -48.96 -18.26 -12.88
CA VAL A 221 -47.68 -18.43 -13.59
C VAL A 221 -46.58 -17.72 -12.81
N VAL A 222 -45.67 -18.51 -12.23
CA VAL A 222 -44.44 -18.00 -11.60
C VAL A 222 -43.49 -17.52 -12.72
N PRO A 223 -43.12 -16.23 -12.78
CA PRO A 223 -42.20 -15.75 -13.80
C PRO A 223 -40.79 -16.32 -13.55
N ALA A 224 -40.20 -16.93 -14.58
CA ALA A 224 -38.84 -17.43 -14.51
C ALA A 224 -37.82 -16.27 -14.45
N CYS A 225 -36.83 -16.38 -13.55
CA CYS A 225 -35.76 -15.39 -13.46
C CYS A 225 -34.93 -15.35 -14.76
N PRO A 226 -34.55 -14.17 -15.26
CA PRO A 226 -33.67 -14.08 -16.42
C PRO A 226 -32.27 -14.57 -16.06
N ARG A 227 -31.67 -15.41 -16.93
CA ARG A 227 -30.30 -15.91 -16.73
C ARG A 227 -29.31 -14.73 -16.69
N PRO A 228 -28.34 -14.70 -15.76
CA PRO A 228 -27.85 -15.79 -14.90
C PRO A 228 -28.48 -15.88 -13.50
N LEU A 229 -29.58 -15.17 -13.22
CA LEU A 229 -30.21 -15.18 -11.91
C LEU A 229 -30.93 -16.51 -11.65
N GLN A 230 -30.82 -17.01 -10.43
CA GLN A 230 -31.48 -18.23 -9.98
C GLN A 230 -32.59 -17.89 -9.00
N MET A 231 -33.67 -18.65 -9.06
CA MET A 231 -34.81 -18.45 -8.17
C MET A 231 -34.51 -19.05 -6.79
N THR A 232 -34.83 -18.32 -5.73
CA THR A 232 -34.65 -18.84 -4.37
C THR A 232 -35.60 -20.00 -4.07
N THR A 233 -35.22 -20.84 -3.11
CA THR A 233 -36.05 -21.95 -2.60
C THR A 233 -37.43 -21.47 -2.11
N SER A 234 -37.56 -20.19 -1.73
CA SER A 234 -38.81 -19.56 -1.28
C SER A 234 -39.70 -19.04 -2.43
N GLN A 235 -39.23 -19.09 -3.69
CA GLN A 235 -39.92 -18.59 -4.88
C GLN A 235 -40.31 -17.09 -4.83
N GLN A 236 -39.72 -16.31 -3.93
CA GLN A 236 -40.07 -14.89 -3.71
C GLN A 236 -38.98 -13.91 -4.20
N SER A 237 -37.80 -14.40 -4.58
CA SER A 237 -36.72 -13.56 -5.07
C SER A 237 -35.88 -14.24 -6.15
N CYS A 238 -35.30 -13.41 -7.04
CA CYS A 238 -34.29 -13.81 -8.00
C CYS A 238 -32.92 -13.35 -7.49
N ASP A 239 -32.06 -14.32 -7.20
CA ASP A 239 -30.77 -14.10 -6.56
C ASP A 239 -29.64 -14.40 -7.55
N LEU A 240 -28.54 -13.67 -7.40
CA LEU A 240 -27.31 -13.87 -8.12
C LEU A 240 -26.39 -14.74 -7.26
N GLN A 241 -26.21 -16.00 -7.66
CA GLN A 241 -25.36 -16.96 -6.95
C GLN A 241 -23.97 -17.04 -7.57
N TYR A 242 -22.95 -16.89 -6.73
CA TYR A 242 -21.56 -17.04 -7.15
C TYR A 242 -20.67 -17.47 -6.00
N SER A 243 -19.50 -17.99 -6.34
CA SER A 243 -18.52 -18.41 -5.34
C SER A 243 -17.14 -17.87 -5.64
N TYR A 244 -16.51 -17.29 -4.62
CA TYR A 244 -15.10 -16.94 -4.67
C TYR A 244 -14.24 -18.02 -4.01
N PRO A 245 -13.00 -18.20 -4.47
CA PRO A 245 -11.97 -18.84 -3.64
C PRO A 245 -11.72 -17.96 -2.39
N LEU A 246 -11.48 -18.58 -1.23
CA LEU A 246 -11.27 -17.89 0.06
C LEU A 246 -10.14 -16.85 0.00
N GLU A 247 -9.20 -17.06 -0.91
CA GLU A 247 -8.11 -16.17 -1.28
C GLU A 247 -8.59 -14.75 -1.61
N ILE A 248 -9.86 -14.55 -2.00
CA ILE A 248 -10.50 -13.23 -2.16
C ILE A 248 -10.31 -12.32 -0.95
N VAL A 249 -10.17 -12.88 0.25
CA VAL A 249 -9.86 -12.15 1.49
C VAL A 249 -8.55 -11.34 1.36
N ASN A 250 -7.58 -11.82 0.58
CA ASN A 250 -6.32 -11.10 0.33
C ASN A 250 -6.52 -9.77 -0.42
N MET A 251 -7.70 -9.48 -0.97
CA MET A 251 -8.01 -8.15 -1.49
C MET A 251 -7.91 -7.05 -0.44
N ILE A 252 -8.04 -7.38 0.85
CA ILE A 252 -7.82 -6.43 1.95
C ILE A 252 -6.38 -5.88 1.98
N VAL A 253 -5.41 -6.59 1.39
CA VAL A 253 -4.02 -6.14 1.23
C VAL A 253 -3.94 -4.86 0.39
N LEU A 254 -4.92 -4.59 -0.49
CA LEU A 254 -5.01 -3.32 -1.22
C LEU A 254 -5.10 -2.11 -0.30
N VAL A 255 -5.57 -2.26 0.94
CA VAL A 255 -5.56 -1.17 1.93
C VAL A 255 -4.14 -0.64 2.14
N ARG A 256 -3.10 -1.50 2.03
CA ARG A 256 -1.69 -1.10 2.14
C ARG A 256 -1.25 -0.08 1.09
N LEU A 257 -2.05 0.17 0.06
CA LEU A 257 -1.84 1.28 -0.87
C LEU A 257 -1.82 2.65 -0.16
N TYR A 258 -2.32 2.79 1.07
CA TYR A 258 -2.16 4.00 1.87
C TYR A 258 -0.69 4.44 2.04
N TRP A 259 0.26 3.50 1.98
CA TRP A 259 1.69 3.80 2.01
C TRP A 259 2.15 4.61 0.79
N PHE A 260 1.50 4.47 -0.38
CA PHE A 260 1.79 5.33 -1.53
C PHE A 260 1.49 6.81 -1.25
N GLY A 261 0.49 7.11 -0.42
CA GLY A 261 0.25 8.48 0.07
C GLY A 261 1.46 9.06 0.82
N ARG A 262 2.23 8.22 1.52
CA ARG A 262 3.48 8.61 2.20
C ARG A 262 4.66 8.76 1.23
N ALA A 263 4.62 8.11 0.07
CA ALA A 263 5.63 8.27 -0.97
C ALA A 263 5.67 9.71 -1.49
N ILE A 264 4.50 10.36 -1.61
CA ILE A 264 4.38 11.77 -2.00
C ILE A 264 5.14 12.69 -1.01
N ARG A 265 5.02 12.42 0.30
CA ARG A 265 5.78 13.15 1.33
C ARG A 265 7.29 12.90 1.21
N ASN A 266 7.72 11.65 1.02
CA ASN A 266 9.15 11.34 0.94
C ASN A 266 9.80 11.94 -0.32
N GLN A 267 9.07 11.96 -1.45
CA GLN A 267 9.52 12.64 -2.66
C GLN A 267 9.65 14.15 -2.45
N LEU A 268 8.69 14.78 -1.77
CA LEU A 268 8.75 16.20 -1.40
C LEU A 268 9.97 16.52 -0.54
N LEU A 269 10.21 15.73 0.52
CA LEU A 269 11.29 15.99 1.46
C LEU A 269 12.67 15.92 0.79
N LYS A 270 12.85 14.97 -0.14
CA LYS A 270 14.05 14.87 -0.97
C LYS A 270 14.21 16.06 -1.91
N GLN A 271 13.11 16.55 -2.48
CA GLN A 271 13.12 17.68 -3.41
C GLN A 271 13.40 19.02 -2.72
N LEU A 272 12.81 19.28 -1.55
CA LEU A 272 13.09 20.47 -0.75
C LEU A 272 14.56 20.56 -0.29
N VAL A 273 15.17 19.40 -0.02
CA VAL A 273 16.59 19.29 0.36
C VAL A 273 17.50 19.38 -0.87
N ALA A 274 17.05 18.96 -2.05
CA ALA A 274 17.83 18.98 -3.29
C ALA A 274 17.82 20.34 -4.00
N ASP A 275 16.67 21.03 -4.06
CA ASP A 275 16.54 22.35 -4.71
C ASP A 275 17.21 23.49 -3.90
N LYS A 276 17.56 23.24 -2.63
CA LYS A 276 18.35 24.17 -1.81
C LYS A 276 19.67 23.52 -1.42
N ALA A 277 20.74 23.84 -2.15
CA ALA A 277 22.14 23.68 -1.72
C ALA A 277 22.52 24.55 -0.49
N THR A 278 21.58 24.76 0.43
CA THR A 278 21.74 25.50 1.69
C THR A 278 21.11 24.69 2.82
N SER A 279 21.95 23.92 3.54
CA SER A 279 21.91 23.56 4.98
C SER A 279 20.59 23.32 5.76
N MET A 280 19.40 23.25 5.13
CA MET A 280 18.13 23.01 5.81
C MET A 280 17.80 21.52 5.83
N SER A 281 18.30 20.87 6.87
CA SER A 281 17.93 19.48 7.19
C SER A 281 16.47 19.37 7.67
N PRO A 282 15.82 18.19 7.56
CA PRO A 282 14.50 17.96 8.16
C PRO A 282 14.43 18.33 9.66
N ALA A 283 15.55 18.18 10.38
CA ALA A 283 15.68 18.58 11.78
C ALA A 283 15.58 20.10 12.01
N THR A 284 16.02 20.94 11.06
CA THR A 284 15.92 22.40 11.17
C THR A 284 14.54 22.91 10.80
N LEU A 285 13.85 22.26 9.86
CA LEU A 285 12.46 22.60 9.50
C LEU A 285 11.49 22.34 10.67
N ASP A 286 11.60 21.16 11.28
CA ASP A 286 10.74 20.79 12.41
C ASP A 286 11.22 21.48 13.72
N GLY A 287 12.44 22.05 13.75
CA GLY A 287 12.90 22.97 14.80
C GLY A 287 12.29 24.38 14.72
N ILE A 288 11.76 24.77 13.55
CA ILE A 288 11.03 26.03 13.32
C ILE A 288 9.52 25.85 13.66
N GLY A 289 9.10 24.68 14.17
CA GLY A 289 7.70 24.38 14.48
C GLY A 289 6.87 23.97 13.26
N VAL A 290 7.51 23.62 12.15
CA VAL A 290 6.82 23.11 10.95
C VAL A 290 6.46 21.63 11.18
N PRO A 291 5.16 21.24 11.14
CA PRO A 291 4.72 19.87 11.40
C PRO A 291 5.04 18.94 10.22
N ALA A 292 6.33 18.65 10.02
CA ALA A 292 6.83 17.76 8.96
C ALA A 292 6.35 16.30 9.10
N ASP A 293 5.82 15.95 10.26
CA ASP A 293 5.24 14.64 10.54
C ASP A 293 3.79 14.50 10.06
N SER A 294 3.11 15.61 9.79
CA SER A 294 1.73 15.61 9.28
C SER A 294 1.70 15.30 7.78
N LEU A 295 0.96 14.25 7.42
CA LEU A 295 0.73 13.88 6.01
C LEU A 295 -0.05 14.97 5.28
N TRP A 296 -1.01 15.60 5.96
CA TRP A 296 -1.84 16.65 5.39
C TRP A 296 -1.05 17.90 5.04
N TRP A 297 -0.17 18.33 5.96
CA TRP A 297 0.73 19.46 5.69
C TRP A 297 1.67 19.14 4.52
N SER A 298 2.26 17.94 4.53
CA SER A 298 3.16 17.49 3.46
C SER A 298 2.45 17.46 2.09
N PHE A 299 1.22 16.94 2.04
CA PHE A 299 0.42 16.92 0.82
C PHE A 299 0.15 18.33 0.29
N ARG A 300 -0.28 19.27 1.17
CA ARG A 300 -0.52 20.66 0.79
C ARG A 300 0.70 21.33 0.17
N ILE A 301 1.88 21.14 0.75
CA ILE A 301 3.12 21.73 0.23
C ILE A 301 3.55 21.06 -1.07
N SER A 302 3.45 19.73 -1.19
CA SER A 302 3.73 19.03 -2.45
C SER A 302 2.88 19.55 -3.59
N PHE A 303 1.59 19.74 -3.31
CA PHE A 303 0.63 20.24 -4.27
C PHE A 303 0.94 21.68 -4.68
N ALA A 304 1.30 22.55 -3.72
CA ALA A 304 1.69 23.93 -4.01
C ALA A 304 2.98 24.06 -4.83
N LEU A 305 3.96 23.15 -4.66
CA LEU A 305 5.25 23.24 -5.35
C LEU A 305 5.22 22.63 -6.76
N ARG A 306 4.65 21.43 -6.91
CA ARG A 306 4.64 20.68 -8.18
C ARG A 306 3.31 19.94 -8.36
N PRO A 307 2.20 20.68 -8.58
CA PRO A 307 0.85 20.11 -8.62
C PRO A 307 0.69 19.05 -9.71
N SER A 308 1.23 19.31 -10.91
CA SER A 308 1.12 18.43 -12.07
C SER A 308 1.66 17.02 -11.84
N LYS A 309 2.86 16.90 -11.25
CA LYS A 309 3.49 15.59 -10.99
C LYS A 309 2.73 14.81 -9.93
N VAL A 310 2.26 15.49 -8.88
CA VAL A 310 1.49 14.86 -7.80
C VAL A 310 0.15 14.35 -8.33
N LEU A 311 -0.55 15.16 -9.13
CA LEU A 311 -1.83 14.81 -9.73
C LEU A 311 -1.72 13.64 -10.70
N LEU A 312 -0.71 13.63 -11.57
CA LEU A 312 -0.46 12.51 -12.48
C LEU A 312 -0.20 11.21 -11.70
N THR A 313 0.62 11.28 -10.64
CA THR A 313 0.95 10.09 -9.82
C THR A 313 -0.29 9.54 -9.11
N LEU A 314 -1.12 10.43 -8.54
CA LEU A 314 -2.39 10.05 -7.90
C LEU A 314 -3.38 9.45 -8.89
N PHE A 315 -3.52 10.06 -10.08
CA PHE A 315 -4.42 9.57 -11.11
C PHE A 315 -4.04 8.17 -11.59
N VAL A 316 -2.79 7.97 -11.99
CA VAL A 316 -2.32 6.66 -12.51
C VAL A 316 -2.43 5.58 -11.44
N SER A 317 -2.04 5.88 -10.19
CA SER A 317 -2.13 4.91 -9.09
C SER A 317 -3.58 4.53 -8.76
N LEU A 318 -4.49 5.50 -8.72
CA LEU A 318 -5.91 5.25 -8.45
C LEU A 318 -6.58 4.51 -9.61
N TRP A 319 -6.29 4.90 -10.86
CA TRP A 319 -6.83 4.26 -12.05
C TRP A 319 -6.45 2.78 -12.13
N VAL A 320 -5.15 2.47 -12.05
CA VAL A 320 -4.65 1.10 -12.13
C VAL A 320 -5.13 0.26 -10.95
N SER A 321 -5.08 0.80 -9.72
CA SER A 321 -5.54 0.04 -8.53
C SER A 321 -7.03 -0.26 -8.57
N THR A 322 -7.86 0.68 -9.04
CA THR A 322 -9.31 0.46 -9.20
C THR A 322 -9.60 -0.57 -10.28
N ALA A 323 -8.88 -0.53 -11.41
CA ALA A 323 -9.06 -1.48 -12.50
C ALA A 323 -8.72 -2.91 -12.07
N VAL A 324 -7.60 -3.08 -11.37
CA VAL A 324 -7.21 -4.36 -10.79
C VAL A 324 -8.25 -4.83 -9.77
N ALA A 325 -8.72 -3.94 -8.89
CA ALA A 325 -9.73 -4.30 -7.89
C ALA A 325 -11.03 -4.80 -8.53
N VAL A 326 -11.57 -4.05 -9.50
CA VAL A 326 -12.82 -4.40 -10.20
C VAL A 326 -12.66 -5.70 -10.98
N SER A 327 -11.57 -5.88 -11.73
CA SER A 327 -11.35 -7.12 -12.47
C SER A 327 -11.31 -8.34 -11.56
N VAL A 328 -10.66 -8.26 -10.38
CA VAL A 328 -10.63 -9.40 -9.45
C VAL A 328 -12.01 -9.72 -8.87
N PHE A 329 -12.83 -8.70 -8.56
CA PHE A 329 -14.18 -8.95 -8.04
C PHE A 329 -15.16 -9.47 -9.08
N GLU A 330 -15.04 -9.08 -10.36
CA GLU A 330 -15.97 -9.50 -11.42
C GLU A 330 -15.61 -10.85 -12.07
N ARG A 331 -14.42 -11.39 -11.81
CA ARG A 331 -13.95 -12.71 -12.30
C ARG A 331 -14.85 -13.93 -12.08
N PRO A 332 -15.63 -14.12 -10.99
CA PRO A 332 -16.47 -15.32 -10.85
C PRO A 332 -17.63 -15.33 -11.84
N PHE A 333 -17.91 -14.22 -12.52
CA PHE A 333 -18.95 -14.10 -13.53
C PHE A 333 -18.36 -14.02 -14.93
N PRO A 334 -18.95 -14.77 -15.90
CA PRO A 334 -18.61 -14.60 -17.30
C PRO A 334 -19.13 -13.23 -17.79
N SER A 335 -18.30 -12.21 -17.65
CA SER A 335 -18.56 -10.83 -18.07
C SER A 335 -17.38 -10.31 -18.89
N LYS A 336 -17.58 -9.23 -19.65
CA LYS A 336 -16.48 -8.57 -20.36
C LYS A 336 -15.37 -8.08 -19.41
N LEU A 337 -15.67 -7.92 -18.13
CA LEU A 337 -14.75 -7.42 -17.10
C LEU A 337 -13.79 -8.48 -16.56
N ASP A 338 -13.84 -9.70 -17.08
CA ASP A 338 -12.83 -10.73 -16.83
C ASP A 338 -11.45 -10.32 -17.39
N GLY A 339 -11.44 -9.59 -18.51
CA GLY A 339 -10.26 -8.96 -19.09
C GLY A 339 -9.80 -7.72 -18.31
N GLU A 340 -8.50 -7.67 -17.98
CA GLU A 340 -7.89 -6.51 -17.30
C GLU A 340 -7.93 -5.24 -18.17
N ASP A 341 -7.89 -5.40 -19.49
CA ASP A 341 -8.01 -4.35 -20.50
C ASP A 341 -9.39 -3.68 -20.47
N HIS A 342 -10.46 -4.48 -20.41
CA HIS A 342 -11.83 -3.98 -20.29
C HIS A 342 -12.07 -3.31 -18.93
N ALA A 343 -11.44 -3.80 -17.85
CA ALA A 343 -11.50 -3.14 -16.55
C ALA A 343 -10.75 -1.79 -16.53
N LEU A 344 -9.59 -1.70 -17.20
CA LEU A 344 -8.85 -0.44 -17.38
C LEU A 344 -9.67 0.58 -18.20
N TRP A 345 -10.32 0.12 -19.26
CA TRP A 345 -11.23 0.95 -20.06
C TRP A 345 -12.42 1.44 -19.23
N LEU A 346 -13.15 0.53 -18.56
CA LEU A 346 -14.29 0.87 -17.73
C LEU A 346 -13.93 1.91 -16.66
N THR A 347 -12.83 1.70 -15.95
CA THR A 347 -12.40 2.60 -14.89
C THR A 347 -12.03 3.98 -15.43
N LEU A 348 -11.35 4.05 -16.57
CA LEU A 348 -11.01 5.33 -17.21
C LEU A 348 -12.28 6.10 -17.61
N VAL A 349 -13.21 5.43 -18.30
CA VAL A 349 -14.50 6.01 -18.75
C VAL A 349 -15.38 6.44 -17.57
N THR A 350 -15.29 5.73 -16.45
CA THR A 350 -16.03 6.06 -15.24
C THR A 350 -15.39 7.24 -14.50
N MET A 351 -14.06 7.30 -14.42
CA MET A 351 -13.33 8.42 -13.80
C MET A 351 -13.56 9.75 -14.52
N THR A 352 -13.77 9.72 -15.84
CA THR A 352 -14.11 10.90 -16.64
C THR A 352 -15.59 11.28 -16.56
N GLY A 353 -16.44 10.44 -15.98
CA GLY A 353 -17.89 10.67 -15.88
C GLY A 353 -18.66 10.41 -17.17
N VAL A 354 -18.06 9.76 -18.18
CA VAL A 354 -18.70 9.52 -19.48
C VAL A 354 -19.70 8.36 -19.41
N GLY A 355 -19.27 7.21 -18.90
CA GLY A 355 -20.14 6.05 -18.67
C GLY A 355 -20.89 5.52 -19.91
N TYR A 356 -20.17 5.05 -20.95
CA TYR A 356 -20.78 4.53 -22.19
C TYR A 356 -21.79 3.38 -22.00
N GLY A 357 -21.67 2.61 -20.91
CA GLY A 357 -22.58 1.50 -20.59
C GLY A 357 -22.29 0.20 -21.36
N ASP A 358 -21.14 0.10 -22.02
CA ASP A 358 -20.68 -1.07 -22.76
C ASP A 358 -20.27 -2.25 -21.86
N SER A 359 -19.84 -1.94 -20.63
CA SER A 359 -19.52 -2.86 -19.54
C SER A 359 -19.85 -2.21 -18.18
N TYR A 360 -20.25 -2.99 -17.17
CA TYR A 360 -20.50 -2.50 -15.82
C TYR A 360 -20.32 -3.62 -14.79
N PRO A 361 -19.90 -3.30 -13.54
CA PRO A 361 -19.70 -4.33 -12.52
C PRO A 361 -21.04 -4.84 -12.04
N VAL A 362 -21.17 -6.17 -12.06
CA VAL A 362 -22.35 -6.86 -11.57
C VAL A 362 -22.20 -7.07 -10.08
N THR A 363 -21.07 -7.59 -9.59
CA THR A 363 -20.85 -7.95 -8.18
C THR A 363 -20.91 -6.77 -7.22
N LEU A 364 -21.32 -7.00 -5.96
CA LEU A 364 -21.28 -5.96 -4.93
C LEU A 364 -19.86 -5.41 -4.71
N GLY A 365 -18.85 -6.30 -4.69
CA GLY A 365 -17.45 -5.91 -4.54
C GLY A 365 -16.97 -4.98 -5.66
N GLY A 366 -17.24 -5.35 -6.91
CA GLY A 366 -16.91 -4.53 -8.08
C GLY A 366 -17.62 -3.18 -8.07
N ARG A 367 -18.89 -3.14 -7.65
CA ARG A 367 -19.68 -1.90 -7.50
C ARG A 367 -19.11 -0.97 -6.42
N VAL A 368 -18.75 -1.51 -5.26
CA VAL A 368 -18.14 -0.70 -4.20
C VAL A 368 -16.78 -0.14 -4.67
N CYS A 369 -15.96 -0.97 -5.32
CA CYS A 369 -14.67 -0.54 -5.86
C CYS A 369 -14.80 0.53 -6.95
N ILE A 370 -15.73 0.38 -7.90
CA ILE A 370 -15.90 1.38 -8.96
C ILE A 370 -16.42 2.72 -8.39
N VAL A 371 -17.32 2.67 -7.41
CA VAL A 371 -17.85 3.88 -6.77
C VAL A 371 -16.76 4.61 -6.00
N LEU A 372 -16.01 3.91 -5.14
CA LEU A 372 -14.97 4.53 -4.32
C LEU A 372 -13.75 4.96 -5.14
N GLY A 373 -13.29 4.11 -6.06
CA GLY A 373 -12.07 4.31 -6.83
C GLY A 373 -12.26 5.22 -8.05
N ALA A 374 -13.27 4.93 -8.88
CA ALA A 374 -13.45 5.63 -10.14
C ALA A 374 -14.41 6.82 -10.03
N VAL A 375 -15.59 6.66 -9.39
CA VAL A 375 -16.56 7.76 -9.30
C VAL A 375 -16.08 8.85 -8.33
N VAL A 376 -15.87 8.51 -7.06
CA VAL A 376 -15.41 9.47 -6.04
C VAL A 376 -13.99 9.95 -6.36
N GLY A 377 -13.11 9.03 -6.76
CA GLY A 377 -11.74 9.35 -7.16
C GLY A 377 -11.63 10.23 -8.39
N GLY A 378 -12.42 9.95 -9.43
CA GLY A 378 -12.49 10.75 -10.65
C GLY A 378 -13.03 12.16 -10.39
N LEU A 379 -14.11 12.28 -9.60
CA LEU A 379 -14.64 13.58 -9.18
C LEU A 379 -13.61 14.40 -8.40
N ALA A 380 -12.90 13.77 -7.46
CA ALA A 380 -11.82 14.44 -6.73
C ALA A 380 -10.69 14.89 -7.65
N PHE A 381 -10.29 14.05 -8.61
CA PHE A 381 -9.25 14.38 -9.59
C PHE A 381 -9.66 15.56 -10.48
N ILE A 382 -10.87 15.54 -11.05
CA ILE A 382 -11.39 16.62 -11.90
C ILE A 382 -11.44 17.93 -11.09
N SER A 383 -11.93 17.88 -9.85
CA SER A 383 -12.01 19.05 -8.98
C SER A 383 -10.64 19.68 -8.71
N LEU A 384 -9.62 18.85 -8.44
CA LEU A 384 -8.24 19.32 -8.24
C LEU A 384 -7.60 19.82 -9.54
N MET A 385 -7.91 19.21 -10.69
CA MET A 385 -7.45 19.71 -12.00
C MET A 385 -8.04 21.09 -12.31
N THR A 386 -9.33 21.29 -12.02
CA THR A 386 -9.99 22.59 -12.22
C THR A 386 -9.38 23.67 -11.34
N SER A 387 -9.07 23.39 -10.07
CA SER A 387 -8.43 24.39 -9.20
C SER A 387 -7.07 24.84 -9.72
N GLU A 388 -6.24 23.89 -10.17
CA GLU A 388 -4.92 24.19 -10.73
C GLU A 388 -5.00 24.98 -12.03
N PHE A 389 -5.95 24.64 -12.89
CA PHE A 389 -6.19 25.38 -14.13
C PHE A 389 -6.59 26.83 -13.86
N LEU A 390 -7.49 27.06 -12.90
CA LEU A 390 -7.92 28.40 -12.51
C LEU A 390 -6.78 29.24 -11.93
N ASP A 391 -5.93 28.64 -11.10
CA ASP A 391 -4.80 29.35 -10.51
C ASP A 391 -3.71 29.68 -11.55
N SER A 392 -3.50 28.80 -12.54
CA SER A 392 -2.65 29.10 -13.69
C SER A 392 -3.17 30.29 -14.52
N LEU A 393 -4.50 30.40 -14.70
CA LEU A 393 -5.10 31.53 -15.42
C LEU A 393 -4.93 32.85 -14.66
N LYS A 394 -5.15 32.86 -13.35
CA LYS A 394 -4.93 34.06 -12.51
C LYS A 394 -3.48 34.53 -12.56
N GLY A 395 -2.52 33.60 -12.51
CA GLY A 395 -1.10 33.93 -12.61
C GLY A 395 -0.75 34.63 -13.94
N CYS A 396 -1.36 34.16 -15.04
CA CYS A 396 -1.20 34.78 -16.37
C CYS A 396 -1.79 36.19 -16.42
N MET A 397 -3.01 36.39 -15.90
CA MET A 397 -3.64 37.71 -15.85
C MET A 397 -2.86 38.71 -15.00
N ALA A 398 -2.32 38.28 -13.85
CA ALA A 398 -1.47 39.12 -13.03
C ALA A 398 -0.18 39.52 -13.78
N ALA A 399 0.48 38.57 -14.45
CA ALA A 399 1.67 38.87 -15.25
C ALA A 399 1.39 39.82 -16.43
N ALA A 400 0.23 39.68 -17.08
CA ALA A 400 -0.20 40.54 -18.18
C ALA A 400 -0.57 41.97 -17.73
N LEU A 401 -0.91 42.18 -16.45
CA LEU A 401 -1.24 43.50 -15.90
C LEU A 401 0.00 44.32 -15.50
N PHE A 402 1.18 43.68 -15.46
CA PHE A 402 2.47 44.29 -15.14
C PHE A 402 3.34 44.60 -16.37
N ILE A 403 2.83 44.33 -17.58
CA ILE A 403 3.41 44.72 -18.88
C ILE A 403 2.52 45.82 -19.45
#